data_AF-A0A1S7RF57-F1
#
_entry.id   AF-A0A1S7RF57-F1
#
_cell.length_a   1.000
_cell.length_b   1.000
_cell.length_c   1.000
_cell.angle_alpha   90.00
_cell.angle_beta   90.00
_cell.angle_gamma   90.00
#
_symmetry.space_group_name_H-M   'P 1'
#
loop_
_entity.id
_entity.type
_entity.pdbx_description
1 polymer ?
#
loop_
_entity_poly.entity_id
_entity_poly.type
_entity_poly.pdbx_seq_one_letter_code
_entity_poly.pdbx_strand_id
1 'polypeptide(L)'
;MSYVETASMKNSTIMLLYSERDEINMNPDYQRMGGVWTVDKRRLLIDSILNDYDLPKIYFHELSNKEYTHTGYRYAVIDGRQRLESIWGFMDGDFTLSGDFEYQRDTSISLAGLSYEDIAKQHPKIRVKFDSFVLPVVTVGIEGDELDLIEDMFSRLNEAVPLNAAEKRNAIGGNLVKAIADLSNNEFFTDRVKFRNNRYQHREAAARFLLVEDSLRQPHPQIVDTKKVYLDGLARKYHSNNPERVAELKKLVATILDAMNAEFTHTDELLAAQGILVVYYLTFKQALAVGKTDKITRRKLLDFRKKLSENRELASKNYEGASFDLLEFDRLNQQGTNDASSIRERCRILAEFLELPLGIF
;
A
#
# COMPACT_ATOMS: atom_id res chain seq x y z
N MET A 1 16.33 4.68 21.79
CA MET A 1 15.13 4.18 21.09
C MET A 1 14.61 5.35 20.30
N SER A 2 14.42 5.19 18.99
CA SER A 2 13.96 6.26 18.13
C SER A 2 12.45 6.44 18.28
N TYR A 3 11.98 7.67 18.45
CA TYR A 3 10.54 7.97 18.54
C TYR A 3 10.24 9.33 17.91
N VAL A 4 8.96 9.52 17.59
CA VAL A 4 8.43 10.77 17.00
C VAL A 4 7.62 11.48 18.06
N GLU A 5 7.89 12.76 18.24
CA GLU A 5 7.08 13.65 19.07
C GLU A 5 6.46 14.74 18.19
N THR A 6 5.18 15.04 18.44
CA THR A 6 4.46 16.09 17.72
C THR A 6 3.97 17.16 18.67
N ALA A 7 4.19 18.42 18.33
CA ALA A 7 3.70 19.56 19.10
C ALA A 7 3.00 20.57 18.18
N SER A 8 2.03 21.30 18.71
CA SER A 8 1.50 22.47 18.01
C SER A 8 2.55 23.58 18.01
N MET A 9 2.85 24.14 16.84
CA MET A 9 3.79 25.25 16.72
C MET A 9 3.22 26.48 17.42
N LYS A 10 4.03 27.11 18.28
CA LYS A 10 3.71 28.42 18.84
C LYS A 10 4.04 29.50 17.82
N ASN A 11 3.26 30.56 17.78
CA ASN A 11 3.47 31.70 16.88
C ASN A 11 3.44 31.30 15.38
N SER A 12 2.40 30.60 14.95
CA SER A 12 2.22 30.17 13.56
C SER A 12 1.34 31.14 12.74
N THR A 13 1.43 32.45 13.00
CA THR A 13 0.65 33.42 12.20
C THR A 13 1.18 33.48 10.77
N ILE A 14 0.29 33.81 9.82
CA ILE A 14 0.68 33.98 8.40
C ILE A 14 1.87 34.92 8.26
N MET A 15 1.81 36.10 8.90
CA MET A 15 2.86 37.10 8.78
C MET A 15 4.21 36.61 9.32
N LEU A 16 4.21 35.91 10.46
CA LEU A 16 5.45 35.43 11.05
C LEU A 16 6.08 34.32 10.20
N LEU A 17 5.30 33.33 9.79
CA LEU A 17 5.78 32.25 8.92
C LEU A 17 6.24 32.76 7.55
N TYR A 18 5.62 33.81 7.03
CA TYR A 18 6.08 34.48 5.82
C TYR A 18 7.41 35.21 6.03
N SER A 19 7.60 35.89 7.17
CA SER A 19 8.86 36.57 7.49
C SER A 19 10.03 35.61 7.72
N GLU A 20 9.74 34.38 8.18
CA GLU A 20 10.73 33.33 8.45
C GLU A 20 10.82 32.31 7.30
N ARG A 21 10.23 32.59 6.13
CA ARG A 21 10.14 31.61 5.01
C ARG A 21 11.49 31.10 4.53
N ASP A 22 12.55 31.92 4.65
CA ASP A 22 13.91 31.55 4.25
C ASP A 22 14.54 30.53 5.22
N GLU A 23 14.00 30.39 6.43
CA GLU A 23 14.38 29.38 7.42
C GLU A 23 13.54 28.08 7.29
N ILE A 24 12.66 28.00 6.29
CA ILE A 24 11.78 26.85 6.03
C ILE A 24 12.17 26.16 4.72
N ASN A 25 12.67 24.93 4.81
CA ASN A 25 12.95 24.11 3.64
C ASN A 25 11.66 23.61 3.00
N MET A 26 11.28 24.19 1.87
CA MET A 26 10.08 23.85 1.12
C MET A 26 10.18 22.55 0.31
N ASN A 27 11.39 22.01 0.10
CA ASN A 27 11.65 20.90 -0.82
C ASN A 27 12.62 19.86 -0.24
N PRO A 28 12.29 19.22 0.90
CA PRO A 28 13.13 18.15 1.46
C PRO A 28 13.08 16.86 0.61
N ASP A 29 14.13 16.05 0.66
CA ASP A 29 14.30 14.86 -0.19
C ASP A 29 13.19 13.81 -0.05
N TYR A 30 12.57 13.72 1.12
CA TYR A 30 11.45 12.81 1.44
C TYR A 30 10.07 13.38 1.09
N GLN A 31 10.00 14.59 0.52
CA GLN A 31 8.73 15.17 0.09
C GLN A 31 8.22 14.46 -1.16
N ARG A 32 6.98 13.97 -1.11
CA ARG A 32 6.32 13.40 -2.30
C ARG A 32 6.14 14.52 -3.33
N MET A 33 6.53 14.28 -4.58
CA MET A 33 6.22 15.18 -5.70
C MET A 33 4.70 15.21 -5.94
N GLY A 34 4.00 16.09 -5.25
CA GLY A 34 2.59 16.36 -5.46
C GLY A 34 2.37 17.24 -6.69
N GLY A 35 1.20 17.08 -7.33
CA GLY A 35 0.78 17.98 -8.41
C GLY A 35 0.66 19.44 -7.95
N VAL A 36 0.92 20.37 -8.87
CA VAL A 36 0.83 21.82 -8.60
C VAL A 36 -0.64 22.24 -8.50
N TRP A 37 -0.99 23.03 -7.49
CA TRP A 37 -2.34 23.59 -7.37
C TRP A 37 -2.62 24.62 -8.47
N THR A 38 -3.78 24.51 -9.11
CA THR A 38 -4.31 25.52 -10.03
C THR A 38 -4.58 26.83 -9.28
N VAL A 39 -4.56 27.97 -9.98
CA VAL A 39 -4.81 29.29 -9.39
C VAL A 39 -6.15 29.33 -8.65
N ASP A 40 -7.19 28.70 -9.18
CA ASP A 40 -8.51 28.65 -8.54
C ASP A 40 -8.46 27.93 -7.19
N LYS A 41 -7.68 26.85 -7.08
CA LYS A 41 -7.49 26.14 -5.81
C LYS A 41 -6.69 26.96 -4.81
N ARG A 42 -5.72 27.75 -5.29
CA ARG A 42 -4.97 28.71 -4.46
C ARG A 42 -5.90 29.82 -3.94
N ARG A 43 -6.73 30.38 -4.81
CA ARG A 43 -7.76 31.38 -4.45
C ARG A 43 -8.74 30.86 -3.41
N LEU A 44 -9.22 29.63 -3.56
CA LEU A 44 -10.13 29.00 -2.60
C LEU A 44 -9.50 28.88 -1.19
N LEU A 45 -8.19 28.68 -1.09
CA LEU A 45 -7.49 28.70 0.20
C LEU A 45 -7.49 30.10 0.81
N ILE A 46 -7.18 31.15 0.02
CA ILE A 46 -7.21 32.53 0.51
C ILE A 46 -8.62 32.92 0.94
N ASP A 47 -9.64 32.48 0.19
CA ASP A 47 -11.04 32.64 0.58
C ASP A 47 -11.31 32.02 1.95
N SER A 48 -10.91 30.75 2.12
CA SER A 48 -11.07 30.02 3.37
C SER A 48 -10.45 30.78 4.56
N ILE A 49 -9.28 31.37 4.37
CA ILE A 49 -8.60 32.18 5.41
C ILE A 49 -9.38 33.47 5.72
N LEU A 50 -9.77 34.24 4.71
CA LEU A 50 -10.46 35.51 4.92
C LEU A 50 -11.85 35.33 5.54
N ASN A 51 -12.52 34.22 5.21
CA ASN A 51 -13.82 33.84 5.77
C ASN A 51 -13.73 32.99 7.05
N ASP A 52 -12.52 32.75 7.57
CA ASP A 52 -12.28 32.07 8.86
C ASP A 52 -12.76 30.60 8.89
N TYR A 53 -12.61 29.90 7.77
CA TYR A 53 -12.83 28.46 7.67
C TYR A 53 -11.66 27.67 8.28
N ASP A 54 -11.99 26.49 8.82
CA ASP A 54 -10.99 25.56 9.33
C ASP A 54 -10.10 25.03 8.19
N LEU A 55 -8.80 24.93 8.46
CA LEU A 55 -7.81 24.52 7.47
C LEU A 55 -7.17 23.17 7.85
N PRO A 56 -6.88 22.31 6.86
CA PRO A 56 -6.05 21.14 7.10
C PRO A 56 -4.69 21.53 7.69
N LYS A 57 -4.23 20.74 8.66
CA LYS A 57 -2.96 20.96 9.36
C LYS A 57 -1.77 21.03 8.38
N ILE A 58 -0.80 21.86 8.70
CA ILE A 58 0.51 21.91 8.04
C ILE A 58 1.50 21.22 8.97
N TYR A 59 2.45 20.48 8.41
CA TYR A 59 3.40 19.74 9.20
C TYR A 59 4.84 20.09 8.85
N PHE A 60 5.61 20.41 9.88
CA PHE A 60 7.03 20.71 9.79
C PHE A 60 7.85 19.66 10.52
N HIS A 61 8.94 19.24 9.90
CA HIS A 61 10.04 18.58 10.59
C HIS A 61 10.87 19.67 11.25
N GLU A 62 11.03 19.60 12.58
CA GLU A 62 11.95 20.46 13.31
C GLU A 62 13.38 19.93 13.17
N LEU A 63 14.24 20.69 12.49
CA LEU A 63 15.61 20.30 12.20
C LEU A 63 16.51 20.56 13.41
N SER A 64 17.54 19.74 13.57
CA SER A 64 18.49 19.90 14.66
C SER A 64 19.28 21.21 14.53
N ASN A 65 19.78 21.76 15.65
CA ASN A 65 20.67 22.92 15.64
C ASN A 65 21.89 22.74 14.73
N LYS A 66 22.37 21.50 14.60
CA LYS A 66 23.49 21.15 13.72
C LYS A 66 23.11 21.32 12.24
N GLU A 67 21.93 20.86 11.85
CA GLU A 67 21.39 21.03 10.49
C GLU A 67 21.08 22.50 10.19
N TYR A 68 20.49 23.23 11.15
CA TYR A 68 20.25 24.66 11.00
C TYR A 68 21.56 25.44 10.76
N THR A 69 22.60 25.15 11.54
CA THR A 69 23.92 25.80 11.37
C THR A 69 24.53 25.52 9.99
N HIS A 70 24.23 24.37 9.39
CA HIS A 70 24.78 23.97 8.10
C HIS A 70 23.95 24.43 6.90
N THR A 71 22.63 24.45 7.03
CA THR A 71 21.68 24.67 5.93
C THR A 71 20.93 26.00 5.99
N GLY A 72 20.87 26.62 7.17
CA GLY A 72 20.02 27.78 7.45
C GLY A 72 18.56 27.46 7.71
N TYR A 73 18.14 26.18 7.63
CA TYR A 73 16.75 25.78 7.82
C TYR A 73 16.48 25.31 9.24
N ARG A 74 15.47 25.91 9.90
CA ARG A 74 14.95 25.43 11.19
C ARG A 74 13.87 24.37 11.00
N TYR A 75 13.14 24.47 9.91
CA TYR A 75 12.03 23.59 9.61
C TYR A 75 12.16 23.04 8.19
N ALA A 76 11.64 21.84 7.97
CA ALA A 76 11.41 21.30 6.64
C ALA A 76 9.94 20.91 6.46
N VAL A 77 9.35 21.25 5.32
CA VAL A 77 7.93 21.02 5.08
C VAL A 77 7.67 19.57 4.71
N ILE A 78 6.93 18.87 5.57
CA ILE A 78 6.54 17.48 5.34
C ILE A 78 5.21 17.41 4.60
N ASP A 79 4.20 18.17 5.05
CA ASP A 79 2.91 18.33 4.39
C ASP A 79 2.43 19.79 4.46
N GLY A 80 1.70 20.22 3.43
CA GLY A 80 1.16 21.58 3.35
C GLY A 80 1.96 22.56 2.49
N ARG A 81 2.95 22.10 1.72
CA ARG A 81 3.73 22.94 0.80
C ARG A 81 2.88 23.83 -0.09
N GLN A 82 1.90 23.26 -0.78
CA GLN A 82 1.02 24.02 -1.69
C GLN A 82 0.18 25.07 -0.95
N ARG A 83 -0.15 24.85 0.34
CA ARG A 83 -0.86 25.84 1.16
C ARG A 83 0.04 27.04 1.45
N LEU A 84 1.28 26.79 1.88
CA LEU A 84 2.26 27.85 2.13
C LEU A 84 2.60 28.63 0.86
N GLU A 85 2.89 27.95 -0.25
CA GLU A 85 3.15 28.60 -1.56
C GLU A 85 1.97 29.46 -2.02
N SER A 86 0.74 29.02 -1.76
CA SER A 86 -0.46 29.80 -2.12
C SER A 86 -0.59 31.06 -1.27
N ILE A 87 -0.37 30.94 0.04
CA ILE A 87 -0.42 32.08 0.97
C ILE A 87 0.67 33.09 0.65
N TRP A 88 1.91 32.62 0.49
CA TRP A 88 3.05 33.48 0.17
C TRP A 88 2.91 34.10 -1.21
N GLY A 89 2.50 33.33 -2.22
CA GLY A 89 2.26 33.88 -3.56
C GLY A 89 1.16 34.94 -3.59
N PHE A 90 0.10 34.81 -2.77
CA PHE A 90 -0.88 35.89 -2.62
C PHE A 90 -0.26 37.15 -2.00
N MET A 91 0.59 36.99 -0.98
CA MET A 91 1.30 38.08 -0.30
C MET A 91 2.34 38.77 -1.20
N ASP A 92 3.03 37.99 -2.04
CA ASP A 92 4.00 38.47 -3.03
C ASP A 92 3.30 39.11 -4.25
N GLY A 93 1.98 38.92 -4.41
CA GLY A 93 1.17 39.52 -5.47
C GLY A 93 1.06 38.69 -6.75
N ASP A 94 1.39 37.40 -6.70
CA ASP A 94 1.35 36.47 -7.85
C ASP A 94 -0.06 36.28 -8.42
N PHE A 95 -1.09 36.44 -7.58
CA PHE A 95 -2.49 36.35 -7.98
C PHE A 95 -3.39 37.18 -7.06
N THR A 96 -4.61 37.44 -7.53
CA THR A 96 -5.65 38.16 -6.79
C THR A 96 -6.77 37.25 -6.33
N LEU A 97 -7.64 37.74 -5.45
CA LEU A 97 -8.89 37.08 -5.09
C LEU A 97 -9.74 36.78 -6.32
N SER A 98 -10.58 35.76 -6.22
CA SER A 98 -11.47 35.40 -7.33
C SER A 98 -12.47 36.52 -7.62
N GLY A 99 -12.93 36.60 -8.87
CA GLY A 99 -13.93 37.60 -9.28
C GLY A 99 -15.31 37.37 -8.67
N ASP A 100 -15.55 36.18 -8.14
CA ASP A 100 -16.76 35.74 -7.43
C ASP A 100 -16.55 35.60 -5.92
N PHE A 101 -15.45 36.15 -5.36
CA PHE A 101 -15.20 36.12 -3.92
C PHE A 101 -16.25 36.93 -3.14
N GLU A 102 -16.77 36.34 -2.06
CA GLU A 102 -17.72 36.98 -1.13
C GLU A 102 -17.17 37.01 0.31
N TYR A 103 -17.17 38.19 0.93
CA TYR A 103 -16.81 38.34 2.34
C TYR A 103 -18.02 38.06 3.24
N GLN A 104 -18.08 36.87 3.82
CA GLN A 104 -19.29 36.37 4.50
C GLN A 104 -19.63 37.12 5.79
N ARG A 105 -18.62 37.71 6.45
CA ARG A 105 -18.83 38.47 7.68
C ARG A 105 -19.52 39.82 7.43
N ASP A 106 -19.39 40.38 6.23
CA ASP A 106 -20.03 41.63 5.81
C ASP A 106 -20.10 41.71 4.27
N THR A 107 -21.26 41.37 3.72
CA THR A 107 -21.49 41.32 2.27
C THR A 107 -21.51 42.70 1.60
N SER A 108 -21.49 43.80 2.36
CA SER A 108 -21.35 45.14 1.81
C SER A 108 -19.91 45.46 1.38
N ILE A 109 -18.93 44.66 1.83
CA ILE A 109 -17.52 44.82 1.51
C ILE A 109 -17.15 43.96 0.29
N SER A 110 -16.76 44.61 -0.81
CA SER A 110 -16.31 43.93 -2.03
C SER A 110 -14.80 43.73 -2.02
N LEU A 111 -14.35 42.49 -1.86
CA LEU A 111 -12.92 42.12 -2.00
C LEU A 111 -12.62 41.38 -3.32
N ALA A 112 -13.63 41.13 -4.15
CA ALA A 112 -13.47 40.40 -5.41
C ALA A 112 -12.40 41.03 -6.30
N GLY A 113 -11.50 40.20 -6.83
CA GLY A 113 -10.40 40.63 -7.70
C GLY A 113 -9.27 41.43 -7.02
N LEU A 114 -9.35 41.72 -5.71
CA LEU A 114 -8.31 42.48 -5.02
C LEU A 114 -7.04 41.67 -4.79
N SER A 115 -5.88 42.31 -4.91
CA SER A 115 -4.59 41.78 -4.46
C SER A 115 -4.39 42.00 -2.96
N TYR A 116 -3.37 41.34 -2.39
CA TYR A 116 -2.96 41.55 -1.00
C TYR A 116 -2.69 43.03 -0.67
N GLU A 117 -2.09 43.77 -1.60
CA GLU A 117 -1.78 45.20 -1.45
C GLU A 117 -3.01 46.09 -1.58
N ASP A 118 -3.95 45.73 -2.47
CA ASP A 118 -5.22 46.44 -2.58
C ASP A 118 -6.03 46.33 -1.28
N ILE A 119 -6.06 45.14 -0.67
CA ILE A 119 -6.72 44.92 0.63
C ILE A 119 -6.03 45.76 1.72
N ALA A 120 -4.70 45.88 1.71
CA ALA A 120 -4.01 46.72 2.68
C ALA A 120 -4.40 48.20 2.58
N LYS A 121 -4.54 48.72 1.34
CA LYS A 121 -4.91 50.11 1.09
C LYS A 121 -6.39 50.40 1.35
N GLN A 122 -7.28 49.52 0.90
CA GLN A 122 -8.72 49.73 0.93
C GLN A 122 -9.37 49.22 2.22
N HIS A 123 -8.85 48.13 2.78
CA HIS A 123 -9.43 47.40 3.92
C HIS A 123 -8.37 46.98 4.95
N PRO A 124 -7.65 47.93 5.58
CA PRO A 124 -6.51 47.64 6.46
C PRO A 124 -6.86 46.73 7.65
N LYS A 125 -8.10 46.79 8.17
CA LYS A 125 -8.55 45.88 9.23
C LYS A 125 -8.67 44.42 8.77
N ILE A 126 -9.06 44.19 7.51
CA ILE A 126 -9.17 42.85 6.93
C ILE A 126 -7.77 42.30 6.65
N ARG A 127 -6.87 43.16 6.17
CA ARG A 127 -5.45 42.85 6.05
C ARG A 127 -4.84 42.38 7.37
N VAL A 128 -5.04 43.13 8.46
CA VAL A 128 -4.53 42.73 9.78
C VAL A 128 -5.09 41.38 10.22
N LYS A 129 -6.38 41.09 9.96
CA LYS A 129 -6.96 39.77 10.26
C LYS A 129 -6.26 38.65 9.49
N PHE A 130 -6.05 38.83 8.19
CA PHE A 130 -5.29 37.87 7.36
C PHE A 130 -3.88 37.67 7.90
N ASP A 131 -3.13 38.76 8.15
CA ASP A 131 -1.75 38.70 8.66
C ASP A 131 -1.65 37.98 10.01
N SER A 132 -2.66 38.17 10.87
CA SER A 132 -2.75 37.56 12.21
C SER A 132 -3.39 36.17 12.24
N PHE A 133 -3.85 35.64 11.10
CA PHE A 133 -4.47 34.32 11.05
C PHE A 133 -3.45 33.26 11.48
N VAL A 134 -3.83 32.45 12.47
CA VAL A 134 -2.97 31.40 13.04
C VAL A 134 -3.12 30.14 12.20
N LEU A 135 -2.08 29.77 11.46
CA LEU A 135 -2.07 28.54 10.70
C LEU A 135 -1.98 27.33 11.65
N PRO A 136 -2.74 26.25 11.42
CA PRO A 136 -2.68 25.04 12.24
C PRO A 136 -1.42 24.24 11.89
N VAL A 137 -0.27 24.67 12.41
CA VAL A 137 1.04 24.04 12.17
C VAL A 137 1.39 23.08 13.30
N VAL A 138 1.80 21.87 12.94
CA VAL A 138 2.34 20.85 13.84
C VAL A 138 3.82 20.67 13.53
N THR A 139 4.67 20.80 14.54
CA THR A 139 6.09 20.42 14.45
C THR A 139 6.26 18.96 14.84
N VAL A 140 7.19 18.30 14.16
CA VAL A 140 7.54 16.89 14.31
C VAL A 140 9.02 16.85 14.65
N GLY A 141 9.35 16.39 15.85
CA GLY A 141 10.72 16.13 16.28
C GLY A 141 11.04 14.64 16.23
N ILE A 142 12.27 14.29 15.84
CA ILE A 142 12.79 12.92 15.94
C ILE A 142 13.94 12.92 16.95
N GLU A 143 13.89 12.00 17.92
CA GLU A 143 15.09 11.63 18.69
C GLU A 143 15.75 10.40 18.05
N GLY A 144 16.81 10.62 17.26
CA GLY A 144 17.58 9.59 16.54
C GLY A 144 17.72 9.85 15.03
N ASP A 145 18.52 9.05 14.33
CA ASP A 145 18.85 9.22 12.88
C ASP A 145 17.87 8.48 11.93
N GLU A 146 16.58 8.33 12.30
CA GLU A 146 15.61 7.56 11.51
C GLU A 146 14.54 8.44 10.85
N LEU A 147 14.90 9.09 9.71
CA LEU A 147 13.97 9.81 8.84
C LEU A 147 12.77 8.95 8.38
N ASP A 148 12.96 7.62 8.30
CA ASP A 148 11.93 6.63 7.97
C ASP A 148 10.70 6.71 8.91
N LEU A 149 10.86 7.19 10.14
CA LEU A 149 9.75 7.36 11.09
C LEU A 149 8.79 8.49 10.70
N ILE A 150 9.32 9.57 10.12
CA ILE A 150 8.50 10.65 9.56
C ILE A 150 7.70 10.08 8.37
N GLU A 151 8.34 9.36 7.46
CA GLU A 151 7.65 8.77 6.32
C GLU A 151 6.52 7.80 6.74
N ASP A 152 6.74 6.95 7.74
CA ASP A 152 5.71 6.04 8.25
C ASP A 152 4.57 6.81 8.94
N MET A 153 4.86 7.86 9.71
CA MET A 153 3.83 8.72 10.32
C MET A 153 2.96 9.39 9.26
N PHE A 154 3.57 9.96 8.21
CA PHE A 154 2.82 10.64 7.14
C PHE A 154 2.10 9.68 6.20
N SER A 155 2.66 8.50 5.94
CA SER A 155 1.92 7.44 5.25
C SER A 155 0.62 7.14 5.99
N ARG A 156 0.64 7.04 7.33
CA ARG A 156 -0.57 6.80 8.14
C ARG A 156 -1.52 7.99 8.23
N LEU A 157 -0.98 9.21 8.17
CA LEU A 157 -1.77 10.44 8.24
C LEU A 157 -2.52 10.71 6.93
N ASN A 158 -1.84 10.55 5.79
CA ASN A 158 -2.38 10.82 4.46
C ASN A 158 -3.15 9.64 3.87
N GLU A 159 -2.70 8.43 4.17
CA GLU A 159 -3.41 7.22 3.82
C GLU A 159 -4.11 6.76 5.09
N ALA A 160 -5.44 6.90 5.15
CA ALA A 160 -6.26 6.16 6.12
C ALA A 160 -6.06 4.62 6.01
N VAL A 161 -5.13 4.14 5.17
CA VAL A 161 -4.71 2.75 5.09
C VAL A 161 -3.19 2.68 4.80
N PRO A 162 -2.33 2.28 5.76
CA PRO A 162 -0.90 2.13 5.51
C PRO A 162 -0.62 1.14 4.39
N LEU A 163 0.46 1.34 3.62
CA LEU A 163 0.90 0.39 2.58
C LEU A 163 0.87 -1.04 3.11
N ASN A 164 0.20 -1.93 2.38
CA ASN A 164 0.11 -3.32 2.77
C ASN A 164 1.45 -4.03 2.52
N ALA A 165 1.56 -5.27 2.99
CA ALA A 165 2.80 -6.04 2.85
C ALA A 165 3.26 -6.16 1.38
N ALA A 166 2.34 -6.31 0.42
CA ALA A 166 2.66 -6.46 -0.99
C ALA A 166 3.15 -5.15 -1.62
N GLU A 167 2.55 -4.02 -1.26
CA GLU A 167 2.96 -2.67 -1.67
C GLU A 167 4.33 -2.31 -1.10
N LYS A 168 4.56 -2.57 0.20
CA LYS A 168 5.88 -2.39 0.82
C LYS A 168 6.94 -3.29 0.16
N ARG A 169 6.59 -4.54 -0.18
CA ARG A 169 7.51 -5.44 -0.90
C ARG A 169 7.83 -4.94 -2.30
N ASN A 170 6.85 -4.35 -2.99
CA ASN A 170 7.09 -3.77 -4.31
C ASN A 170 8.11 -2.63 -4.26
N ALA A 171 8.11 -1.83 -3.19
CA ALA A 171 9.09 -0.76 -3.01
C ALA A 171 10.52 -1.26 -2.80
N ILE A 172 10.72 -2.54 -2.43
CA ILE A 172 12.06 -3.14 -2.32
C ILE A 172 12.78 -3.13 -3.67
N GLY A 173 12.06 -3.31 -4.79
CA GLY A 173 12.66 -3.35 -6.12
C GLY A 173 13.51 -4.61 -6.40
N GLY A 174 14.29 -4.57 -7.47
CA GLY A 174 15.18 -5.67 -7.86
C GLY A 174 14.57 -6.72 -8.80
N ASN A 175 15.37 -7.75 -9.11
CA ASN A 175 15.04 -8.76 -10.13
C ASN A 175 13.81 -9.60 -9.75
N LEU A 176 13.71 -10.01 -8.49
CA LEU A 176 12.56 -10.79 -8.03
C LEU A 176 11.26 -9.99 -8.06
N VAL A 177 11.28 -8.71 -7.64
CA VAL A 177 10.08 -7.86 -7.66
C VAL A 177 9.58 -7.64 -9.08
N LYS A 178 10.49 -7.48 -10.05
CA LYS A 178 10.13 -7.46 -11.48
C LYS A 178 9.48 -8.78 -11.92
N ALA A 179 10.07 -9.92 -11.55
CA ALA A 179 9.49 -11.23 -11.85
C ALA A 179 8.09 -11.43 -11.23
N ILE A 180 7.88 -10.95 -9.99
CA ILE A 180 6.57 -10.95 -9.32
C ILE A 180 5.56 -10.11 -10.12
N ALA A 181 5.95 -8.90 -10.52
CA ALA A 181 5.09 -8.01 -11.30
C ALA A 181 4.71 -8.64 -12.64
N ASP A 182 5.67 -9.21 -13.37
CA ASP A 182 5.43 -9.87 -14.64
C ASP A 182 4.49 -11.07 -14.52
N LEU A 183 4.72 -11.95 -13.53
CA LEU A 183 3.85 -13.11 -13.28
C LEU A 183 2.44 -12.69 -12.88
N SER A 184 2.30 -11.59 -12.13
CA SER A 184 0.98 -11.08 -11.74
C SER A 184 0.14 -10.56 -12.91
N ASN A 185 0.77 -10.31 -14.07
CA ASN A 185 0.09 -9.91 -15.31
C ASN A 185 -0.23 -11.11 -16.23
N ASN A 186 0.06 -12.35 -15.82
CA ASN A 186 -0.30 -13.54 -16.59
C ASN A 186 -1.83 -13.66 -16.75
N GLU A 187 -2.30 -14.27 -17.84
CA GLU A 187 -3.73 -14.46 -18.15
C GLU A 187 -4.47 -15.17 -17.00
N PHE A 188 -3.81 -16.11 -16.32
CA PHE A 188 -4.34 -16.77 -15.14
C PHE A 188 -4.85 -15.77 -14.08
N PHE A 189 -4.09 -14.72 -13.79
CA PHE A 189 -4.47 -13.71 -12.79
C PHE A 189 -5.46 -12.70 -13.33
N THR A 190 -5.29 -12.28 -14.58
CA THR A 190 -6.07 -11.18 -15.16
C THR A 190 -7.46 -11.61 -15.63
N ASP A 191 -7.62 -12.89 -16.00
CA ASP A 191 -8.88 -13.43 -16.53
C ASP A 191 -9.51 -14.53 -15.65
N ARG A 192 -8.73 -15.49 -15.14
CA ARG A 192 -9.27 -16.66 -14.42
C ARG A 192 -9.54 -16.37 -12.94
N VAL A 193 -8.67 -15.62 -12.26
CA VAL A 193 -8.82 -15.32 -10.83
C VAL A 193 -10.01 -14.39 -10.57
N LYS A 194 -10.88 -14.76 -9.62
CA LYS A 194 -12.13 -14.03 -9.34
C LYS A 194 -11.95 -12.79 -8.46
N PHE A 195 -10.93 -12.76 -7.60
CA PHE A 195 -10.68 -11.58 -6.76
C PHE A 195 -9.91 -10.49 -7.52
N ARG A 196 -10.30 -9.23 -7.29
CA ARG A 196 -9.70 -8.06 -7.93
C ARG A 196 -8.23 -7.89 -7.51
N ASN A 197 -7.40 -7.32 -8.37
CA ASN A 197 -6.03 -6.96 -8.05
C ASN A 197 -5.92 -5.67 -7.19
N ASN A 198 -6.81 -5.49 -6.21
CA ASN A 198 -6.78 -4.32 -5.34
C ASN A 198 -5.55 -4.42 -4.43
N ARG A 199 -4.73 -3.37 -4.39
CA ARG A 199 -3.54 -3.30 -3.52
C ARG A 199 -2.57 -4.48 -3.71
N TYR A 200 -2.30 -4.83 -4.96
CA TYR A 200 -1.30 -5.85 -5.35
C TYR A 200 -1.57 -7.28 -4.83
N GLN A 201 -2.83 -7.65 -4.66
CA GLN A 201 -3.20 -9.02 -4.26
C GLN A 201 -2.71 -10.11 -5.23
N HIS A 202 -2.65 -9.84 -6.55
CA HIS A 202 -2.10 -10.80 -7.51
C HIS A 202 -0.58 -10.94 -7.37
N ARG A 203 0.14 -9.83 -7.10
CA ARG A 203 1.59 -9.87 -6.81
C ARG A 203 1.90 -10.65 -5.54
N GLU A 204 1.06 -10.52 -4.52
CA GLU A 204 1.20 -11.30 -3.29
C GLU A 204 1.06 -12.80 -3.57
N ALA A 205 0.11 -13.23 -4.40
CA ALA A 205 -0.04 -14.64 -4.79
C ALA A 205 1.15 -15.13 -5.63
N ALA A 206 1.58 -14.35 -6.62
CA ALA A 206 2.75 -14.68 -7.45
C ALA A 206 4.04 -14.79 -6.61
N ALA A 207 4.22 -13.93 -5.61
CA ALA A 207 5.35 -14.01 -4.68
C ALA A 207 5.34 -15.31 -3.87
N ARG A 208 4.17 -15.83 -3.48
CA ARG A 208 4.07 -17.13 -2.77
C ARG A 208 4.46 -18.30 -3.67
N PHE A 209 4.07 -18.27 -4.95
CA PHE A 209 4.50 -19.31 -5.91
C PHE A 209 6.03 -19.31 -6.07
N LEU A 210 6.64 -18.14 -6.25
CA LEU A 210 8.09 -18.02 -6.33
C LEU A 210 8.80 -18.49 -5.04
N LEU A 211 8.25 -18.18 -3.87
CA LEU A 211 8.81 -18.63 -2.59
C LEU A 211 8.82 -20.15 -2.45
N VAL A 212 7.70 -20.79 -2.78
CA VAL A 212 7.59 -22.25 -2.72
C VAL A 212 8.51 -22.90 -3.76
N GLU A 213 8.63 -22.32 -4.96
CA GLU A 213 9.59 -22.79 -5.97
C GLU A 213 11.06 -22.63 -5.55
N ASP A 214 11.40 -21.55 -4.82
CA ASP A 214 12.74 -21.37 -4.28
C ASP A 214 13.02 -22.39 -3.17
N SER A 215 12.07 -22.59 -2.24
CA SER A 215 12.26 -23.46 -1.08
C SER A 215 12.39 -24.93 -1.46
N LEU A 216 11.61 -25.40 -2.44
CA LEU A 216 11.65 -26.78 -2.92
C LEU A 216 12.89 -27.12 -3.74
N ARG A 217 13.69 -26.12 -4.13
CA ARG A 217 14.97 -26.34 -4.83
C ARG A 217 16.20 -26.09 -3.97
N GLN A 218 16.02 -25.87 -2.67
CA GLN A 218 17.14 -25.83 -1.74
C GLN A 218 17.65 -27.26 -1.48
N PRO A 219 18.89 -27.43 -0.98
CA PRO A 219 19.45 -28.76 -0.69
C PRO A 219 18.60 -29.62 0.26
N HIS A 220 17.77 -28.98 1.08
CA HIS A 220 16.77 -29.62 1.93
C HIS A 220 15.38 -29.12 1.48
N PRO A 221 14.77 -29.73 0.45
CA PRO A 221 13.47 -29.32 -0.06
C PRO A 221 12.40 -29.42 1.01
N GLN A 222 11.69 -28.32 1.24
CA GLN A 222 10.51 -28.30 2.09
C GLN A 222 9.61 -27.11 1.73
N ILE A 223 8.31 -27.27 1.98
CA ILE A 223 7.39 -26.14 2.03
C ILE A 223 7.70 -25.30 3.26
N VAL A 224 7.84 -23.99 3.05
CA VAL A 224 8.05 -22.99 4.09
C VAL A 224 6.82 -22.14 4.31
N ASP A 225 6.77 -21.44 5.44
CA ASP A 225 5.74 -20.44 5.71
C ASP A 225 5.74 -19.37 4.62
N THR A 226 4.55 -19.03 4.12
CA THR A 226 4.35 -18.02 3.06
C THR A 226 3.87 -16.68 3.64
N LYS A 227 4.26 -16.41 4.90
CA LYS A 227 3.98 -15.16 5.62
C LYS A 227 4.85 -14.02 5.10
N LYS A 228 4.44 -12.79 5.40
CA LYS A 228 5.13 -11.54 5.05
C LYS A 228 6.66 -11.62 5.19
N VAL A 229 7.15 -12.05 6.35
CA VAL A 229 8.59 -12.07 6.67
C VAL A 229 9.39 -12.89 5.66
N TYR A 230 8.88 -14.05 5.23
CA TYR A 230 9.55 -14.93 4.27
C TYR A 230 9.51 -14.36 2.85
N LEU A 231 8.37 -13.77 2.45
CA LEU A 231 8.23 -13.17 1.13
C LEU A 231 9.10 -11.92 0.97
N ASP A 232 9.16 -11.09 2.01
CA ASP A 232 10.03 -9.90 2.05
C ASP A 232 11.51 -10.33 2.11
N GLY A 233 11.82 -11.39 2.85
CA GLY A 233 13.15 -12.00 2.88
C GLY A 233 13.60 -12.50 1.50
N LEU A 234 12.71 -13.16 0.75
CA LEU A 234 12.98 -13.60 -0.62
C LEU A 234 13.26 -12.42 -1.55
N ALA A 235 12.44 -11.36 -1.48
CA ALA A 235 12.63 -10.14 -2.27
C ALA A 235 13.99 -9.49 -2.01
N ARG A 236 14.40 -9.40 -0.74
CA ARG A 236 15.73 -8.89 -0.38
C ARG A 236 16.87 -9.80 -0.84
N LYS A 237 16.72 -11.13 -0.67
CA LYS A 237 17.71 -12.14 -1.09
C LYS A 237 18.07 -12.00 -2.58
N TYR A 238 17.07 -11.80 -3.43
CA TYR A 238 17.20 -11.71 -4.88
C TYR A 238 17.02 -10.29 -5.43
N HIS A 239 17.32 -9.27 -4.64
CA HIS A 239 17.24 -7.88 -5.08
C HIS A 239 18.17 -7.62 -6.29
N SER A 240 19.47 -7.86 -6.10
CA SER A 240 20.49 -7.73 -7.17
C SER A 240 21.22 -9.06 -7.47
N ASN A 241 20.95 -10.10 -6.69
CA ASN A 241 21.68 -11.36 -6.74
C ASN A 241 21.00 -12.39 -7.64
N ASN A 242 21.81 -13.27 -8.26
CA ASN A 242 21.37 -14.46 -8.99
C ASN A 242 20.19 -14.23 -9.98
N PRO A 243 20.30 -13.30 -10.94
CA PRO A 243 19.23 -13.02 -11.89
C PRO A 243 18.82 -14.25 -12.72
N GLU A 244 19.77 -15.12 -13.05
CA GLU A 244 19.51 -16.38 -13.76
C GLU A 244 18.58 -17.29 -12.95
N ARG A 245 18.82 -17.41 -11.64
CA ARG A 245 17.96 -18.17 -10.75
C ARG A 245 16.54 -17.60 -10.69
N VAL A 246 16.40 -16.28 -10.63
CA VAL A 246 15.09 -15.62 -10.67
C VAL A 246 14.37 -15.91 -12.00
N ALA A 247 15.09 -15.89 -13.12
CA ALA A 247 14.53 -16.22 -14.43
C ALA A 247 14.06 -17.68 -14.52
N GLU A 248 14.83 -18.63 -13.98
CA GLU A 248 14.43 -20.04 -13.85
C GLU A 248 13.13 -20.18 -13.05
N LEU A 249 13.10 -19.59 -11.83
CA LEU A 249 11.92 -19.64 -10.96
C LEU A 249 10.69 -19.06 -11.68
N LYS A 250 10.85 -17.91 -12.34
CA LYS A 250 9.79 -17.27 -13.11
C LYS A 250 9.26 -18.19 -14.22
N LYS A 251 10.15 -18.83 -14.99
CA LYS A 251 9.76 -19.75 -16.06
C LYS A 251 8.96 -20.94 -15.53
N LEU A 252 9.39 -21.50 -14.40
CA LEU A 252 8.74 -22.65 -13.78
C LEU A 252 7.35 -22.30 -13.24
N VAL A 253 7.21 -21.16 -12.57
CA VAL A 253 5.89 -20.66 -12.15
C VAL A 253 5.00 -20.44 -13.37
N ALA A 254 5.50 -19.79 -14.43
CA ALA A 254 4.73 -19.53 -15.64
C ALA A 254 4.18 -20.82 -16.26
N THR A 255 4.99 -21.87 -16.40
CA THR A 255 4.54 -23.17 -16.93
C THR A 255 3.40 -23.78 -16.12
N ILE A 256 3.44 -23.68 -14.79
CA ILE A 256 2.37 -24.20 -13.93
C ILE A 256 1.13 -23.30 -14.04
N LEU A 257 1.30 -21.98 -14.12
CA LEU A 257 0.19 -21.04 -14.35
C LEU A 257 -0.50 -21.30 -15.69
N ASP A 258 0.23 -21.65 -16.75
CA ASP A 258 -0.35 -21.97 -18.05
C ASP A 258 -1.22 -23.23 -17.96
N ALA A 259 -0.77 -24.27 -17.23
CA ALA A 259 -1.57 -25.47 -16.98
C ALA A 259 -2.83 -25.16 -16.15
N MET A 260 -2.73 -24.30 -15.15
CA MET A 260 -3.89 -23.83 -14.39
C MET A 260 -4.83 -23.01 -15.28
N ASN A 261 -4.31 -22.10 -16.09
CA ASN A 261 -5.07 -21.23 -16.98
C ASN A 261 -5.94 -22.01 -17.98
N ALA A 262 -5.44 -23.16 -18.44
CA ALA A 262 -6.16 -24.06 -19.35
C ALA A 262 -7.34 -24.80 -18.68
N GLU A 263 -7.28 -25.05 -17.37
CA GLU A 263 -8.33 -25.78 -16.65
C GLU A 263 -9.45 -24.86 -16.14
N PHE A 264 -9.12 -23.64 -15.73
CA PHE A 264 -10.08 -22.71 -15.13
C PHE A 264 -10.81 -21.86 -16.17
N THR A 265 -12.00 -21.39 -15.80
CA THR A 265 -12.85 -20.51 -16.62
C THR A 265 -12.70 -19.05 -16.22
N HIS A 266 -13.27 -18.13 -17.02
CA HIS A 266 -13.27 -16.70 -16.71
C HIS A 266 -13.88 -16.42 -15.33
N THR A 267 -13.15 -15.71 -14.47
CA THR A 267 -13.56 -15.38 -13.08
C THR A 267 -14.04 -16.59 -12.27
N ASP A 268 -13.24 -17.66 -12.26
CA ASP A 268 -13.61 -18.96 -11.72
C ASP A 268 -13.94 -18.92 -10.21
N GLU A 269 -15.02 -19.59 -9.83
CA GLU A 269 -15.45 -19.68 -8.43
C GLU A 269 -14.51 -20.48 -7.53
N LEU A 270 -13.69 -21.37 -8.11
CA LEU A 270 -12.63 -22.08 -7.39
C LEU A 270 -11.45 -21.16 -7.05
N LEU A 271 -11.31 -20.02 -7.74
CA LEU A 271 -10.23 -19.04 -7.58
C LEU A 271 -10.70 -17.77 -6.86
N ALA A 272 -11.69 -17.90 -5.97
CA ALA A 272 -12.30 -16.78 -5.25
C ALA A 272 -11.45 -16.25 -4.09
N ALA A 273 -10.53 -17.05 -3.55
CA ALA A 273 -9.74 -16.71 -2.38
C ALA A 273 -8.25 -16.93 -2.62
N GLN A 274 -7.41 -16.08 -2.03
CA GLN A 274 -5.96 -16.18 -2.22
C GLN A 274 -5.34 -17.42 -1.53
N GLY A 275 -5.91 -17.85 -0.39
CA GLY A 275 -5.34 -18.91 0.44
C GLY A 275 -5.33 -20.31 -0.19
N ILE A 276 -6.23 -20.56 -1.16
CA ILE A 276 -6.30 -21.84 -1.87
C ILE A 276 -5.33 -21.91 -3.06
N LEU A 277 -4.92 -20.75 -3.59
CA LEU A 277 -4.12 -20.70 -4.82
C LEU A 277 -2.79 -21.44 -4.70
N VAL A 278 -2.11 -21.36 -3.55
CA VAL A 278 -0.84 -22.08 -3.31
C VAL A 278 -1.06 -23.59 -3.28
N VAL A 279 -2.18 -24.05 -2.71
CA VAL A 279 -2.54 -25.47 -2.67
C VAL A 279 -2.78 -25.97 -4.09
N TYR A 280 -3.60 -25.27 -4.89
CA TYR A 280 -3.82 -25.65 -6.29
C TYR A 280 -2.53 -25.60 -7.09
N TYR A 281 -1.73 -24.55 -6.96
CA TYR A 281 -0.43 -24.45 -7.64
C TYR A 281 0.46 -25.67 -7.37
N LEU A 282 0.59 -26.08 -6.10
CA LEU A 282 1.36 -27.26 -5.71
C LEU A 282 0.75 -28.56 -6.27
N THR A 283 -0.57 -28.73 -6.20
CA THR A 283 -1.21 -29.94 -6.73
C THR A 283 -1.09 -30.03 -8.26
N PHE A 284 -1.19 -28.91 -8.98
CA PHE A 284 -0.93 -28.84 -10.42
C PHE A 284 0.52 -29.17 -10.75
N LYS A 285 1.47 -28.60 -10.01
CA LYS A 285 2.90 -28.92 -10.11
C LYS A 285 3.16 -30.41 -9.93
N GLN A 286 2.52 -31.03 -8.94
CA GLN A 286 2.66 -32.46 -8.67
C GLN A 286 2.07 -33.33 -9.78
N ALA A 287 0.87 -32.99 -10.25
CA ALA A 287 0.22 -33.68 -11.36
C ALA A 287 1.06 -33.61 -12.64
N LEU A 288 1.66 -32.45 -12.95
CA LEU A 288 2.58 -32.28 -14.08
C LEU A 288 3.83 -33.14 -13.91
N ALA A 289 4.45 -33.14 -12.72
CA ALA A 289 5.67 -33.88 -12.47
C ALA A 289 5.50 -35.41 -12.54
N VAL A 290 4.33 -35.93 -12.15
CA VAL A 290 4.00 -37.37 -12.23
C VAL A 290 3.27 -37.74 -13.52
N GLY A 291 3.05 -36.80 -14.44
CA GLY A 291 2.37 -37.04 -15.72
C GLY A 291 0.88 -37.41 -15.60
N LYS A 292 0.21 -37.01 -14.51
CA LYS A 292 -1.21 -37.30 -14.23
C LYS A 292 -2.08 -36.03 -14.24
N THR A 293 -1.97 -35.22 -15.29
CA THR A 293 -2.74 -33.97 -15.42
C THR A 293 -4.26 -34.22 -15.51
N ASP A 294 -4.67 -35.38 -16.04
CA ASP A 294 -6.06 -35.85 -16.07
C ASP A 294 -6.68 -36.02 -14.67
N LYS A 295 -5.85 -36.13 -13.63
CA LYS A 295 -6.29 -36.22 -12.24
C LYS A 295 -6.66 -34.87 -11.63
N ILE A 296 -6.17 -33.75 -12.14
CA ILE A 296 -6.48 -32.41 -11.65
C ILE A 296 -7.25 -31.60 -12.70
N THR A 297 -8.55 -31.85 -12.78
CA THR A 297 -9.43 -31.09 -13.66
C THR A 297 -10.33 -30.16 -12.86
N ARG A 298 -10.80 -29.08 -13.51
CA ARG A 298 -11.81 -28.19 -12.91
C ARG A 298 -13.00 -28.95 -12.35
N ARG A 299 -13.49 -29.97 -13.06
CA ARG A 299 -14.63 -30.78 -12.62
C ARG A 299 -14.34 -31.49 -11.30
N LYS A 300 -13.18 -32.14 -11.17
CA LYS A 300 -12.80 -32.83 -9.93
C LYS A 300 -12.60 -31.87 -8.77
N LEU A 301 -12.08 -30.67 -9.01
CA LEU A 301 -11.98 -29.62 -7.99
C LEU A 301 -13.36 -29.12 -7.51
N LEU A 302 -14.35 -29.04 -8.42
CA LEU A 302 -15.74 -28.76 -8.04
C LEU A 302 -16.36 -29.90 -7.23
N ASP A 303 -16.12 -31.15 -7.64
CA ASP A 303 -16.61 -32.32 -6.91
C ASP A 303 -15.98 -32.38 -5.50
N PHE A 304 -14.70 -32.00 -5.34
CA PHE A 304 -14.05 -31.85 -4.04
C PHE A 304 -14.71 -30.78 -3.17
N ARG A 305 -14.97 -29.60 -3.74
CA ARG A 305 -15.67 -28.50 -3.03
C ARG A 305 -17.07 -28.92 -2.59
N LYS A 306 -17.79 -29.65 -3.43
CA LYS A 306 -19.10 -30.22 -3.09
C LYS A 306 -18.98 -31.20 -1.92
N LYS A 307 -17.99 -32.10 -1.95
CA LYS A 307 -17.75 -33.06 -0.88
C LYS A 307 -17.39 -32.39 0.45
N LEU A 308 -16.63 -31.29 0.44
CA LEU A 308 -16.37 -30.46 1.63
C LEU A 308 -17.69 -29.91 2.21
N SER A 309 -18.56 -29.36 1.36
CA SER A 309 -19.86 -28.82 1.78
C SER A 309 -20.75 -29.90 2.41
N GLU A 310 -20.88 -31.04 1.75
CA GLU A 310 -21.67 -32.18 2.23
C GLU A 310 -21.13 -32.72 3.57
N ASN A 311 -19.80 -32.81 3.70
CA ASN A 311 -19.17 -33.26 4.93
C ASN A 311 -19.39 -32.30 6.09
N ARG A 312 -19.37 -30.98 5.83
CA ARG A 312 -19.67 -29.96 6.84
C ARG A 312 -21.12 -30.03 7.31
N GLU A 313 -22.06 -30.22 6.38
CA GLU A 313 -23.47 -30.42 6.73
C GLU A 313 -23.67 -31.72 7.53
N LEU A 314 -22.98 -32.80 7.15
CA LEU A 314 -23.01 -34.06 7.87
C LEU A 314 -22.49 -33.89 9.30
N ALA A 315 -21.35 -33.22 9.49
CA ALA A 315 -20.77 -32.98 10.82
C ALA A 315 -21.70 -32.21 11.76
N SER A 316 -22.56 -31.33 11.22
CA SER A 316 -23.55 -30.60 12.02
C SER A 316 -24.69 -31.48 12.55
N LYS A 317 -24.97 -32.60 11.87
CA LYS A 317 -26.05 -33.55 12.22
C LYS A 317 -25.51 -34.79 12.95
N ASN A 318 -24.37 -35.29 12.52
CA ASN A 318 -23.68 -36.46 13.05
C ASN A 318 -22.18 -36.27 12.90
N TYR A 319 -21.54 -35.81 13.97
CA TYR A 319 -20.11 -35.52 13.99
C TYR A 319 -19.25 -36.79 13.77
N GLU A 320 -19.67 -37.94 14.32
CA GLU A 320 -18.92 -39.19 14.21
C GLU A 320 -18.89 -39.76 12.78
N GLY A 321 -19.90 -39.45 11.98
CA GLY A 321 -19.99 -39.89 10.59
C GLY A 321 -19.23 -39.01 9.59
N ALA A 322 -18.69 -37.87 10.02
CA ALA A 322 -17.99 -36.93 9.15
C ALA A 322 -16.51 -37.30 8.99
N SER A 323 -15.96 -37.05 7.79
CA SER A 323 -14.54 -37.17 7.52
C SER A 323 -13.77 -36.08 8.26
N PHE A 324 -12.90 -36.50 9.18
CA PHE A 324 -12.00 -35.61 9.91
C PHE A 324 -11.10 -34.80 8.95
N ASP A 325 -10.51 -35.46 7.95
CA ASP A 325 -9.65 -34.82 6.96
C ASP A 325 -10.35 -33.68 6.21
N LEU A 326 -11.60 -33.88 5.77
CA LEU A 326 -12.35 -32.84 5.08
C LEU A 326 -12.72 -31.67 6.00
N LEU A 327 -13.00 -31.94 7.29
CA LEU A 327 -13.21 -30.88 8.28
C LEU A 327 -11.92 -30.10 8.55
N GLU A 328 -10.79 -30.81 8.64
CA GLU A 328 -9.49 -30.20 8.86
C GLU A 328 -9.05 -29.35 7.66
N PHE A 329 -9.32 -29.81 6.43
CA PHE A 329 -9.10 -29.00 5.22
C PHE A 329 -9.88 -27.67 5.29
N ASP A 330 -11.17 -27.73 5.64
CA ASP A 330 -12.03 -26.56 5.78
C ASP A 330 -11.50 -25.59 6.85
N ARG A 331 -11.09 -26.12 8.02
CA ARG A 331 -10.51 -25.34 9.12
C ARG A 331 -9.23 -24.63 8.68
N LEU A 332 -8.32 -25.36 8.04
CA LEU A 332 -7.03 -24.84 7.56
C LEU A 332 -7.15 -23.88 6.37
N ASN A 333 -8.27 -23.95 5.65
CA ASN A 333 -8.56 -23.00 4.57
C ASN A 333 -9.14 -21.67 5.08
N GLN A 334 -9.59 -21.63 6.35
CA GLN A 334 -10.05 -20.42 7.03
C GLN A 334 -8.95 -19.81 7.93
N GLN A 335 -8.14 -20.65 8.56
CA GLN A 335 -7.12 -20.24 9.54
C GLN A 335 -5.74 -20.74 9.15
N GLY A 336 -4.72 -19.91 9.32
CA GLY A 336 -3.33 -20.32 9.09
C GLY A 336 -3.04 -20.70 7.64
N THR A 337 -3.74 -20.13 6.66
CA THR A 337 -3.63 -20.51 5.23
C THR A 337 -2.21 -20.35 4.65
N ASN A 338 -1.34 -19.62 5.33
CA ASN A 338 0.02 -19.35 4.91
C ASN A 338 1.07 -20.14 5.72
N ASP A 339 0.65 -20.96 6.68
CA ASP A 339 1.55 -21.81 7.47
C ASP A 339 1.98 -23.03 6.66
N ALA A 340 3.25 -23.43 6.78
CA ALA A 340 3.80 -24.58 6.05
C ALA A 340 3.06 -25.88 6.37
N SER A 341 2.67 -26.10 7.63
CA SER A 341 1.88 -27.27 8.04
C SER A 341 0.49 -27.26 7.40
N SER A 342 -0.19 -26.10 7.41
CA SER A 342 -1.51 -25.93 6.78
C SER A 342 -1.47 -26.17 5.28
N ILE A 343 -0.46 -25.64 4.59
CA ILE A 343 -0.30 -25.84 3.15
C ILE A 343 -0.06 -27.33 2.84
N ARG A 344 0.86 -27.98 3.57
CA ARG A 344 1.15 -29.41 3.40
C ARG A 344 -0.07 -30.28 3.60
N GLU A 345 -0.80 -30.05 4.69
CA GLU A 345 -1.96 -30.88 5.03
C GLU A 345 -3.10 -30.70 4.02
N ARG A 346 -3.38 -29.46 3.60
CA ARG A 346 -4.36 -29.22 2.54
C ARG A 346 -3.93 -29.86 1.21
N CYS A 347 -2.64 -29.79 0.85
CA CYS A 347 -2.14 -30.46 -0.34
C CYS A 347 -2.27 -31.99 -0.24
N ARG A 348 -1.98 -32.58 0.94
CA ARG A 348 -2.13 -34.01 1.20
C ARG A 348 -3.57 -34.46 0.95
N ILE A 349 -4.53 -33.82 1.63
CA ILE A 349 -5.95 -34.18 1.56
C ILE A 349 -6.49 -34.01 0.14
N LEU A 350 -6.13 -32.91 -0.55
CA LEU A 350 -6.54 -32.71 -1.94
C LEU A 350 -5.90 -33.74 -2.88
N ALA A 351 -4.61 -34.03 -2.72
CA ALA A 351 -3.92 -35.03 -3.54
C ALA A 351 -4.51 -36.43 -3.34
N GLU A 352 -4.84 -36.83 -2.11
CA GLU A 352 -5.51 -38.09 -1.81
C GLU A 352 -6.88 -38.16 -2.46
N PHE A 353 -7.68 -37.10 -2.37
CA PHE A 353 -8.98 -37.04 -3.06
C PHE A 353 -8.85 -37.18 -4.58
N LEU A 354 -7.80 -36.60 -5.17
CA LEU A 354 -7.52 -36.68 -6.61
C LEU A 354 -6.74 -37.93 -7.02
N GLU A 355 -6.40 -38.82 -6.09
CA GLU A 355 -5.57 -40.02 -6.30
C GLU A 355 -4.18 -39.71 -6.91
N LEU A 356 -3.61 -38.57 -6.51
CA LEU A 356 -2.26 -38.16 -6.86
C LEU A 356 -1.24 -38.73 -5.85
N PRO A 357 -0.08 -39.27 -6.30
CA PRO A 357 0.91 -39.87 -5.40
C PRO A 357 1.52 -38.82 -4.49
N LEU A 358 1.40 -38.97 -3.16
CA LEU A 358 2.05 -38.08 -2.19
C LEU A 358 3.58 -38.12 -2.37
N GLY A 359 4.25 -36.96 -2.47
CA GLY A 359 5.72 -36.92 -2.33
C GLY A 359 6.53 -36.05 -3.28
N ILE A 360 6.11 -34.81 -3.56
CA ILE A 360 6.97 -33.85 -4.29
C ILE A 360 7.38 -32.64 -3.43
N PHE A 361 6.79 -32.48 -2.23
CA PHE A 361 6.93 -31.27 -1.42
C PHE A 361 7.13 -31.51 0.07
#